data_AF-A0A1G7VWI0-F1
#
_entry.id   AF-A0A1G7VWI0-F1
#
_cell.length_a   1.000
_cell.length_b   1.000
_cell.length_c   1.000
_cell.angle_alpha   90.00
_cell.angle_beta   90.00
_cell.angle_gamma   90.00
#
_symmetry.space_group_name_H-M   'P 1'
#
loop_
_entity.id
_entity.type
_entity.pdbx_description
1 polymer ?
#
loop_
_entity_poly.entity_id
_entity_poly.type
_entity_poly.pdbx_seq_one_letter_code
_entity_poly.pdbx_strand_id
1 'polypeptide(L)'
;MFMKKSSLTMLCICFFLAANVNVHAASPRPVYSKYVAEEWTKAKDGVWNGVKDKKNYWYKLDKDAKLWSSTNGKKWTAVEDGIWCDKDEHCLKVSEGKLMWSADKGASWSEVPDWKWEGPKNEWYKFDKDWTVWVTGMGMM
;
A
#
# COMPACT_ATOMS: atom_id res chain seq x y z
N MET A 1 -11.54 -71.91 11.43
CA MET A 1 -11.31 -72.94 10.39
C MET A 1 -12.14 -72.52 9.18
N PHE A 2 -11.66 -72.29 7.96
CA PHE A 2 -10.49 -72.80 7.26
C PHE A 2 -10.01 -71.73 6.26
N MET A 3 -8.69 -71.57 6.16
CA MET A 3 -8.01 -70.78 5.13
C MET A 3 -8.25 -71.38 3.73
N LYS A 4 -8.30 -70.53 2.70
CA LYS A 4 -7.84 -70.91 1.36
C LYS A 4 -6.98 -69.81 0.75
N LYS A 5 -5.69 -70.12 0.66
CA LYS A 5 -4.68 -69.46 -0.15
C LYS A 5 -5.01 -69.72 -1.63
N SER A 6 -4.81 -68.74 -2.50
CA SER A 6 -4.47 -68.98 -3.91
C SER A 6 -3.76 -67.76 -4.48
N SER A 7 -2.46 -67.91 -4.65
CA SER A 7 -1.61 -67.09 -5.51
C SER A 7 -1.91 -67.41 -6.97
N LEU A 8 -2.08 -66.40 -7.83
CA LEU A 8 -1.71 -66.54 -9.23
C LEU A 8 -1.29 -65.17 -9.78
N THR A 9 0.00 -65.09 -10.07
CA THR A 9 0.72 -64.02 -10.76
C THR A 9 0.25 -63.95 -12.22
N MET A 10 -0.13 -62.77 -12.70
CA MET A 10 -0.18 -62.49 -14.14
C MET A 10 0.61 -61.21 -14.41
N LEU A 11 1.76 -61.42 -15.04
CA LEU A 11 2.77 -60.44 -15.42
C LEU A 11 2.21 -59.54 -16.54
N CYS A 12 1.86 -58.30 -16.22
CA CYS A 12 1.52 -57.30 -17.24
C CYS A 12 2.80 -56.55 -17.65
N ILE A 13 3.39 -56.94 -18.78
CA ILE A 13 4.49 -56.22 -19.42
C ILE A 13 3.88 -55.00 -20.12
N CYS A 14 3.96 -53.83 -19.48
CA CYS A 14 3.62 -52.57 -20.11
C CYS A 14 4.81 -52.10 -20.96
N PHE A 15 4.70 -52.22 -22.28
CA PHE A 15 5.56 -51.53 -23.23
C PHE A 15 5.35 -50.02 -23.09
N PHE A 16 6.29 -49.31 -22.44
CA PHE A 16 6.35 -47.86 -22.48
C PHE A 16 6.92 -47.43 -23.85
N LEU A 17 6.04 -47.05 -24.76
CA LEU A 17 6.42 -46.23 -25.92
C LEU A 17 6.74 -44.82 -25.41
N ALA A 18 8.04 -44.51 -25.27
CA ALA A 18 8.50 -43.16 -25.02
C ALA A 18 8.33 -42.31 -26.29
N ALA A 19 7.25 -41.54 -26.37
CA ALA A 19 7.13 -40.47 -27.34
C ALA A 19 7.97 -39.27 -26.85
N ASN A 20 9.08 -38.99 -27.54
CA ASN A 20 9.83 -37.76 -27.32
C ASN A 20 9.03 -36.58 -27.89
N VAL A 21 8.20 -35.95 -27.06
CA VAL A 21 7.55 -34.69 -27.40
C VAL A 21 8.59 -33.58 -27.23
N ASN A 22 9.14 -33.11 -28.34
CA ASN A 22 10.08 -31.99 -28.34
C ASN A 22 9.28 -30.69 -28.17
N VAL A 23 9.09 -30.26 -26.92
CA VAL A 23 8.48 -28.97 -26.62
C VAL A 23 9.53 -27.90 -26.90
N HIS A 24 9.39 -27.21 -28.02
CA HIS A 24 10.09 -25.94 -28.22
C HIS A 24 9.52 -24.92 -27.21
N ALA A 25 10.20 -24.81 -26.07
CA ALA A 25 9.97 -23.71 -25.14
C ALA A 25 10.37 -22.41 -25.86
N ALA A 26 9.37 -21.64 -26.29
CA ALA A 26 9.60 -20.27 -26.71
C ALA A 26 10.26 -19.53 -25.54
N SER A 27 11.48 -19.01 -25.75
CA SER A 27 12.15 -18.20 -24.74
C SER A 27 11.24 -17.04 -24.34
N PRO A 28 10.97 -16.82 -23.04
CA PRO A 28 10.17 -15.70 -22.59
C PRO A 28 10.86 -14.41 -23.05
N ARG A 29 10.16 -13.63 -23.88
CA ARG A 29 10.63 -12.28 -24.22
C ARG A 29 10.67 -11.49 -22.93
N PRO A 30 11.75 -10.76 -22.62
CA PRO A 30 11.76 -9.87 -21.48
C PRO A 30 10.65 -8.84 -21.68
N VAL A 31 9.59 -8.94 -20.89
CA VAL A 31 8.60 -7.88 -20.76
C VAL A 31 9.35 -6.74 -20.08
N TYR A 32 9.84 -5.79 -20.87
CA TYR A 32 10.29 -4.51 -20.36
C TYR A 32 9.04 -3.82 -19.79
N SER A 33 8.79 -4.06 -18.51
CA SER A 33 8.02 -3.15 -17.67
C SER A 33 8.71 -1.80 -17.79
N LYS A 34 8.13 -0.89 -18.58
CA LYS A 34 8.47 0.52 -18.46
C LYS A 34 8.02 0.91 -17.07
N TYR A 35 8.96 0.96 -16.12
CA TYR A 35 8.78 1.69 -14.89
C TYR A 35 8.48 3.14 -15.29
N VAL A 36 7.20 3.50 -15.34
CA VAL A 36 6.82 4.90 -15.29
C VAL A 36 7.26 5.33 -13.91
N ALA A 37 8.37 6.07 -13.84
CA ALA A 37 8.79 6.69 -12.59
C ALA A 37 7.58 7.47 -12.08
N GLU A 38 7.12 7.17 -10.86
CA GLU A 38 6.04 7.92 -10.24
C GLU A 38 6.44 9.40 -10.21
N GLU A 39 5.76 10.21 -11.02
CA GLU A 39 6.00 11.65 -11.02
C GLU A 39 5.34 12.22 -9.76
N TRP A 40 6.19 12.53 -8.77
CA TRP A 40 5.78 13.22 -7.56
C TRP A 40 5.81 14.73 -7.81
N THR A 41 4.71 15.40 -7.50
CA THR A 41 4.61 16.86 -7.57
C THR A 41 4.42 17.43 -6.17
N LYS A 42 4.94 18.63 -5.91
CA LYS A 42 4.73 19.29 -4.62
C LYS A 42 3.24 19.61 -4.47
N ALA A 43 2.63 19.23 -3.35
CA ALA A 43 1.21 19.50 -3.16
C ALA A 43 0.96 21.01 -3.06
N LYS A 44 -0.11 21.48 -3.70
CA LYS A 44 -0.49 22.89 -3.70
C LYS A 44 -0.77 23.34 -2.26
N ASP A 45 -0.17 24.47 -1.87
CA ASP A 45 -0.35 25.09 -0.55
C ASP A 45 0.05 24.20 0.66
N GLY A 46 0.76 23.08 0.42
CA GLY A 46 1.12 22.14 1.48
C GLY A 46 -0.07 21.39 2.07
N VAL A 47 -1.14 21.23 1.29
CA VAL A 47 -2.40 20.62 1.74
C VAL A 47 -2.54 19.19 1.20
N TRP A 48 -3.04 18.28 2.03
CA TRP A 48 -3.41 16.92 1.61
C TRP A 48 -4.82 16.53 2.11
N ASN A 49 -5.38 15.46 1.54
CA ASN A 49 -6.67 14.92 1.95
C ASN A 49 -6.47 13.75 2.94
N GLY A 50 -7.37 13.65 3.91
CA GLY A 50 -7.49 12.50 4.81
C GLY A 50 -8.94 12.23 5.20
N VAL A 51 -9.16 11.12 5.90
CA VAL A 51 -10.49 10.70 6.38
C VAL A 51 -10.54 10.79 7.89
N LYS A 52 -11.64 11.30 8.44
CA LYS A 52 -11.99 11.16 9.86
C LYS A 52 -13.49 11.03 9.98
N ASP A 53 -13.98 10.07 10.75
CA ASP A 53 -15.42 9.83 10.95
C ASP A 53 -16.23 9.75 9.64
N LYS A 54 -15.70 9.04 8.63
CA LYS A 54 -16.27 8.89 7.27
C LYS A 54 -16.45 10.20 6.50
N LYS A 55 -15.75 11.26 6.90
CA LYS A 55 -15.73 12.56 6.20
C LYS A 55 -14.32 12.84 5.70
N ASN A 56 -14.26 13.47 4.53
CA ASN A 56 -13.00 13.97 3.98
C ASN A 56 -12.67 15.32 4.61
N TYR A 57 -11.41 15.47 5.00
CA TYR A 57 -10.84 16.70 5.52
C TYR A 57 -9.61 17.07 4.69
N TRP A 58 -9.36 18.37 4.60
CA TRP A 58 -8.06 18.90 4.19
C TRP A 58 -7.20 19.09 5.41
N TYR A 59 -5.93 18.71 5.29
CA TYR A 59 -4.94 18.85 6.35
C TYR A 59 -3.73 19.64 5.86
N LYS A 60 -3.07 20.33 6.80
CA LYS A 60 -1.77 20.97 6.57
C LYS A 60 -0.98 21.02 7.87
N LEU A 61 0.34 21.16 7.75
CA LEU A 61 1.21 21.50 8.88
C LEU A 61 1.49 23.01 8.89
N ASP A 62 1.63 23.59 10.08
CA ASP A 62 2.24 24.90 10.24
C ASP A 62 3.77 24.81 10.41
N LYS A 63 4.42 25.96 10.59
CA LYS A 63 5.87 26.08 10.77
C LYS A 63 6.43 25.34 12.00
N ASP A 64 5.57 25.01 12.96
CA ASP A 64 5.92 24.31 14.19
C ASP A 64 5.50 22.82 14.10
N ALA A 65 5.21 22.33 12.89
CA ALA A 65 4.70 21.00 12.59
C ALA A 65 3.39 20.64 13.30
N LYS A 66 2.57 21.64 13.67
CA LYS A 66 1.23 21.38 14.22
C LYS A 66 0.24 21.13 13.10
N LEU A 67 -0.66 20.19 13.34
CA LEU A 67 -1.67 19.79 12.37
C LEU A 67 -2.89 20.73 12.41
N TRP A 68 -3.34 21.13 11.23
CA TRP A 68 -4.56 21.89 11.03
C TRP A 68 -5.49 21.14 10.08
N SER A 69 -6.79 21.18 10.33
CA SER A 69 -7.81 20.58 9.47
C SER A 69 -8.81 21.61 8.95
N SER A 70 -9.42 21.32 7.81
CA SER A 70 -10.49 22.11 7.21
C SER A 70 -11.54 21.21 6.56
N THR A 71 -12.80 21.62 6.61
CA THR A 71 -13.93 20.99 5.89
C THR A 71 -14.32 21.73 4.61
N ASN A 72 -13.63 22.84 4.30
CA ASN A 72 -13.95 23.67 3.13
C ASN A 72 -12.71 24.28 2.45
N GLY A 73 -11.51 23.91 2.88
CA GLY A 73 -10.22 24.45 2.41
C GLY A 73 -9.95 25.92 2.77
N LYS A 74 -10.88 26.61 3.42
CA LYS A 74 -10.83 28.07 3.69
C LYS A 74 -10.67 28.38 5.17
N LYS A 75 -11.44 27.71 6.03
CA LYS A 75 -11.40 27.86 7.48
C LYS A 75 -10.63 26.69 8.08
N TRP A 76 -9.61 26.98 8.86
CA TRP A 76 -8.70 25.99 9.41
C TRP A 76 -8.81 25.98 10.93
N THR A 77 -8.82 24.78 11.51
CA THR A 77 -8.87 24.57 12.96
C THR A 77 -7.71 23.67 13.35
N ALA A 78 -7.03 24.01 14.45
CA ALA A 78 -5.98 23.18 15.00
C ALA A 78 -6.55 21.81 15.38
N VAL A 79 -5.80 20.75 15.09
CA VAL A 79 -6.14 19.39 15.49
C VAL A 79 -5.33 19.08 16.74
N GLU A 80 -5.98 19.10 17.90
CA GLU A 80 -5.30 19.07 19.21
C GLU A 80 -4.45 17.81 19.44
N ASP A 81 -4.93 16.66 18.96
CA ASP A 81 -4.21 15.38 19.05
C ASP A 81 -3.11 15.22 17.99
N GLY A 82 -3.08 16.10 16.99
CA GLY A 82 -2.14 16.02 15.86
C GLY A 82 -2.35 14.80 14.96
N ILE A 83 -3.53 14.16 15.00
CA ILE A 83 -3.81 12.91 14.29
C ILE A 83 -4.74 13.14 13.09
N TRP A 84 -4.38 12.54 11.95
CA TRP A 84 -5.26 12.37 10.78
C TRP A 84 -5.33 10.89 10.40
N CYS A 85 -6.28 10.47 9.55
CA CYS A 85 -6.28 9.12 9.03
C CYS A 85 -6.13 9.07 7.51
N ASP A 86 -5.53 7.99 7.03
CA ASP A 86 -5.43 7.64 5.62
C ASP A 86 -6.72 6.96 5.12
N LYS A 87 -6.67 6.43 3.89
CA LYS A 87 -7.77 5.72 3.25
C LYS A 87 -8.20 4.44 3.99
N ASP A 88 -7.27 3.75 4.64
CA ASP A 88 -7.48 2.48 5.33
C ASP A 88 -7.79 2.68 6.82
N GLU A 89 -8.10 3.91 7.22
CA GLU A 89 -8.37 4.32 8.60
C GLU A 89 -7.16 4.15 9.55
N HIS A 90 -5.94 4.01 9.04
CA HIS A 90 -4.75 4.10 9.88
C HIS A 90 -4.60 5.53 10.38
N CYS A 91 -4.36 5.69 11.68
CA CYS A 91 -4.11 6.99 12.28
C CYS A 91 -2.64 7.37 12.07
N LEU A 92 -2.37 8.56 11.56
CA LEU A 92 -1.04 9.11 11.34
C LEU A 92 -0.80 10.33 12.24
N LYS A 93 0.45 10.53 12.65
CA LYS A 93 0.90 11.75 13.35
C LYS A 93 2.37 12.03 13.09
N VAL A 94 2.77 13.29 13.26
CA VAL A 94 4.19 13.66 13.39
C VAL A 94 4.57 13.54 14.86
N SER A 95 5.61 12.77 15.17
CA SER A 95 6.12 12.59 16.53
C SER A 95 7.63 12.39 16.49
N GLU A 96 8.37 13.12 17.32
CA GLU A 96 9.84 12.99 17.42
C GLU A 96 10.56 13.12 16.08
N GLY A 97 10.07 13.99 15.19
CA GLY A 97 10.66 14.19 13.86
C GLY A 97 10.40 13.06 12.87
N LYS A 98 9.44 12.16 13.16
CA LYS A 98 9.06 11.03 12.31
C LYS A 98 7.57 11.04 11.99
N LEU A 99 7.22 10.48 10.83
CA LEU A 99 5.84 10.15 10.52
C LEU A 99 5.52 8.78 11.13
N MET A 100 4.56 8.76 12.04
CA MET A 100 4.13 7.55 12.73
C MET A 100 2.73 7.18 12.27
N TRP A 101 2.43 5.88 12.16
CA TRP A 101 1.09 5.35 11.94
C TRP A 101 0.67 4.34 13.01
N SER A 102 -0.64 4.14 13.11
CA SER A 102 -1.29 3.19 14.00
C SER A 102 -2.47 2.54 13.28
N ALA A 103 -2.51 1.21 13.27
CA ALA A 103 -3.63 0.44 12.74
C ALA A 103 -4.70 0.09 13.79
N ASP A 104 -4.44 0.43 15.05
CA ASP A 104 -5.27 0.09 16.21
C ASP A 104 -5.79 1.35 16.94
N LYS A 105 -6.03 2.42 16.17
CA LYS A 105 -6.62 3.68 16.65
C LYS A 105 -5.80 4.35 17.77
N GLY A 106 -4.48 4.27 17.65
CA GLY A 106 -3.51 4.95 18.50
C GLY A 106 -2.99 4.13 19.69
N ALA A 107 -3.34 2.85 19.80
CA ALA A 107 -2.85 2.00 20.90
C ALA A 107 -1.37 1.60 20.70
N SER A 108 -0.95 1.36 19.46
CA SER A 108 0.43 1.14 19.07
C SER A 108 0.83 2.01 17.89
N TRP A 109 2.10 2.42 17.84
CA TRP A 109 2.63 3.30 16.81
C TRP A 109 3.89 2.70 16.20
N SER A 110 4.03 2.83 14.90
CA SER A 110 5.23 2.47 14.14
C SER A 110 5.60 3.59 13.19
N GLU A 111 6.83 3.61 12.70
CA GLU A 111 7.23 4.58 11.67
C GLU A 111 6.61 4.18 10.34
N VAL A 112 6.14 5.18 9.57
CA VAL A 112 5.61 4.97 8.23
C VAL A 112 6.78 4.78 7.25
N PRO A 113 6.86 3.65 6.52
CA PRO A 113 7.90 3.43 5.54
C PRO A 113 7.94 4.54 4.48
N ASP A 114 9.14 5.05 4.18
CA ASP A 114 9.39 6.17 3.25
C ASP A 114 8.58 7.45 3.52
N TRP A 115 7.91 7.53 4.67
CA TRP A 115 6.93 8.56 5.01
C TRP A 115 5.84 8.74 3.94
N LYS A 116 5.40 7.63 3.33
CA LYS A 116 4.36 7.58 2.28
C LYS A 116 3.04 7.03 2.82
N TRP A 117 1.92 7.61 2.42
CA TRP A 117 0.59 7.11 2.77
C TRP A 117 -0.42 7.38 1.64
N GLU A 118 -1.48 6.58 1.58
CA GLU A 118 -2.53 6.72 0.56
C GLU A 118 -3.71 7.56 1.07
N GLY A 119 -4.03 8.63 0.36
CA GLY A 119 -5.18 9.46 0.61
C GLY A 119 -6.52 8.82 0.18
N PRO A 120 -7.65 9.37 0.64
CA PRO A 120 -8.99 8.85 0.32
C PRO A 120 -9.34 8.79 -1.16
N LYS A 121 -8.62 9.54 -2.01
CA LYS A 121 -8.88 9.65 -3.45
C LYS A 121 -7.94 8.80 -4.30
N ASN A 122 -7.28 7.80 -3.73
CA ASN A 122 -6.22 7.02 -4.37
C ASN A 122 -5.03 7.88 -4.84
N GLU A 123 -4.84 9.00 -4.16
CA GLU A 123 -3.66 9.85 -4.28
C GLU A 123 -2.63 9.36 -3.27
N TRP A 124 -1.38 9.21 -3.68
CA TRP A 124 -0.30 8.92 -2.75
C TRP A 124 0.32 10.22 -2.28
N TYR A 125 0.51 10.34 -0.97
CA TYR A 125 1.20 11.46 -0.35
C TYR A 125 2.51 10.99 0.25
N LYS A 126 3.49 11.91 0.33
CA LYS A 126 4.70 11.70 1.12
C LYS A 126 5.20 13.00 1.73
N PHE A 127 5.86 12.90 2.88
CA PHE A 127 6.67 14.00 3.40
C PHE A 127 8.13 13.83 2.98
N ASP A 128 8.81 14.94 2.73
CA ASP A 128 10.27 14.97 2.75
C ASP A 128 10.81 15.41 4.12
N LYS A 129 12.14 15.47 4.24
CA LYS A 129 12.86 15.87 5.46
C LYS A 129 12.48 17.26 5.99
N ASP A 130 11.92 18.12 5.15
CA ASP A 130 11.55 19.50 5.47
C ASP A 130 10.03 19.60 5.72
N TRP A 131 9.35 18.46 5.90
CA TRP A 131 7.89 18.33 6.04
C TRP A 131 7.10 18.91 4.87
N THR A 132 7.72 19.03 3.69
CA THR A 132 6.99 19.36 2.48
C THR A 132 6.22 18.14 2.02
N VAL A 133 4.92 18.30 1.79
CA VAL A 133 4.07 17.24 1.23
C VAL A 133 4.17 17.21 -0.30
N TRP A 134 4.36 16.01 -0.83
CA TRP A 134 4.35 15.69 -2.25
C TRP A 134 3.19 14.74 -2.55
N VAL A 135 2.67 14.79 -3.77
CA VAL A 135 1.52 14.00 -4.21
C VAL A 135 1.78 13.37 -5.58
N THR A 136 1.27 12.16 -5.77
CA THR A 136 1.21 11.45 -7.07
C THR A 136 -0.08 10.63 -7.16
N GLY A 137 -0.40 10.09 -8.34
CA GLY A 137 -1.59 9.26 -8.59
C GLY A 137 -2.72 9.95 -9.37
N MET A 138 -3.80 9.20 -9.62
CA MET A 138 -4.97 9.61 -10.42
C MET A 138 -5.87 10.62 -9.67
N GLY A 139 -5.30 11.76 -9.30
CA GLY A 139 -6.01 12.99 -8.90
C GLY A 139 -5.61 14.18 -9.78
N MET A 140 -4.68 14.00 -10.73
CA MET A 140 -4.30 15.00 -11.73
C MET A 140 -5.30 15.01 -12.89
N MET A 141 -6.49 15.56 -12.67
CA MET A 141 -7.36 16.11 -13.73
C MET A 141 -7.93 17.45 -13.28
#